data_AF-A0A7C5UPL4-F1
#
_entry.id   AF-A0A7C5UPL4-F1
#
_cell.length_a   1.000
_cell.length_b   1.000
_cell.length_c   1.000
_cell.angle_alpha   90.00
_cell.angle_beta   90.00
_cell.angle_gamma   90.00
#
_symmetry.space_group_name_H-M   'P 1'
#
loop_
_entity.id
_entity.type
_entity.pdbx_description
1 polymer ?
#
loop_
_entity_poly.entity_id
_entity_poly.type
_entity_poly.pdbx_seq_one_letter_code
_entity_poly.pdbx_strand_id
1 'polypeptide(L)' 'MELDYSRAIPVQNIPQEYAFIAAQRCPCTGRLEVTRQALVFHAGQPYDLLFAVCQRCGQEHRFLFDIRSFFGK' A
#
# COMPACT_ATOMS: atom_id res chain seq x y z
N MET A 1 5.06 -15.88 1.32
CA MET A 1 3.78 -15.16 1.37
C MET A 1 3.63 -14.45 0.05
N GLU A 2 2.64 -14.82 -0.74
CA GLU A 2 2.48 -14.38 -2.12
C GLU A 2 1.72 -13.05 -2.15
N LEU A 3 2.24 -12.06 -2.89
CA LEU A 3 1.55 -10.80 -3.14
C LEU A 3 0.60 -11.02 -4.33
N ASP A 4 -0.66 -10.63 -4.17
CA ASP A 4 -1.63 -10.68 -5.27
C ASP A 4 -1.57 -9.39 -6.09
N TYR A 5 -0.73 -9.39 -7.12
CA TYR A 5 -0.52 -8.25 -8.01
C TYR A 5 -1.75 -7.90 -8.85
N SER A 6 -2.70 -8.82 -9.02
CA SER A 6 -3.94 -8.58 -9.77
C SER A 6 -4.90 -7.64 -9.02
N ARG A 7 -4.73 -7.52 -7.70
CA ARG A 7 -5.52 -6.66 -6.80
C ARG A 7 -4.79 -5.39 -6.38
N ALA A 8 -3.70 -5.04 -7.07
CA ALA A 8 -2.99 -3.80 -6.82
C ALA A 8 -3.92 -2.60 -7.04
N ILE A 9 -3.85 -1.63 -6.13
CA ILE A 9 -4.71 -0.45 -6.12
C ILE A 9 -4.12 0.57 -7.11
N PRO A 10 -4.85 0.96 -8.17
CA PRO A 10 -4.35 1.93 -9.13
C PRO A 10 -4.28 3.32 -8.49
N VAL A 11 -3.13 3.97 -8.65
CA VAL A 11 -2.88 5.34 -8.19
C VAL A 11 -2.21 6.16 -9.29
N GLN A 12 -2.36 7.47 -9.20
CA GLN A 12 -1.81 8.42 -10.17
C GLN A 12 -0.61 9.19 -9.62
N ASN A 13 -0.37 9.11 -8.31
CA ASN A 13 0.77 9.73 -7.62
C ASN A 13 0.91 9.15 -6.21
N ILE A 14 2.09 9.37 -5.61
CA ILE A 14 2.43 8.90 -4.26
C ILE A 14 1.44 9.40 -3.18
N PRO A 15 1.02 10.68 -3.14
CA PRO A 15 0.05 11.15 -2.13
C PRO A 15 -1.27 10.38 -2.10
N GLN A 16 -1.75 9.85 -3.23
CA GLN A 16 -2.95 9.03 -3.27
C GLN A 16 -2.81 7.71 -2.49
N GLU A 17 -1.61 7.12 -2.44
CA GLU A 17 -1.35 5.89 -1.68
C GLU A 17 -1.56 6.13 -0.18
N TYR A 18 -0.94 7.19 0.34
CA TYR A 18 -1.08 7.59 1.74
C TYR A 18 -2.52 8.00 2.08
N ALA A 19 -3.19 8.73 1.19
CA ALA A 19 -4.59 9.11 1.36
C ALA A 19 -5.50 7.86 1.41
N PHE A 20 -5.26 6.86 0.56
CA PHE A 20 -5.98 5.60 0.57
C PHE A 20 -5.84 4.90 1.93
N ILE A 21 -4.62 4.74 2.44
CA ILE A 21 -4.36 4.06 3.72
C ILE A 21 -4.96 4.86 4.89
N ALA A 22 -4.85 6.18 4.88
CA ALA A 22 -5.41 7.05 5.92
C ALA A 22 -6.95 6.97 6.01
N ALA A 23 -7.62 6.71 4.89
CA ALA A 23 -9.06 6.47 4.83
C ALA A 23 -9.46 5.08 5.37
N GLN A 24 -8.54 4.10 5.39
CA GLN A 24 -8.83 2.75 5.90
C GLN A 24 -8.88 2.72 7.44
N ARG A 25 -9.57 1.70 7.95
CA ARG A 25 -9.58 1.36 9.37
C ARG A 25 -9.24 -0.11 9.54
N CYS A 26 -8.54 -0.41 10.63
CA CYS A 26 -8.38 -1.79 11.08
C CYS A 26 -9.75 -2.39 11.42
N PRO A 27 -9.95 -3.73 11.33
CA PRO A 27 -11.16 -4.36 11.86
C PRO A 27 -11.49 -4.01 13.32
N CYS A 28 -10.49 -3.69 14.13
CA CYS A 28 -10.66 -3.19 15.51
C CYS A 28 -11.02 -1.69 15.59
N THR A 29 -11.35 -1.07 14.46
CA THR A 29 -11.62 0.36 14.23
C THR A 29 -10.44 1.32 14.45
N GLY A 30 -9.27 0.81 14.81
CA GLY A 30 -8.06 1.61 15.00
C GLY A 30 -7.54 2.24 13.69
N ARG A 31 -6.87 3.38 13.84
CA ARG A 31 -6.17 4.07 12.75
C ARG A 31 -4.96 3.25 12.29
N LEU A 32 -4.75 3.23 10.97
CA LEU A 32 -3.54 2.67 10.37
C LEU A 32 -2.48 3.76 10.19
N GLU A 33 -1.24 3.42 10.47
CA GLU A 33 -0.07 4.26 10.26
C GLU A 33 0.96 3.52 9.42
N VAL A 34 1.44 4.15 8.35
CA VAL A 34 2.44 3.57 7.46
C VAL A 34 3.78 3.48 8.20
N THR A 35 4.38 2.30 8.22
CA THR A 35 5.66 2.05 8.93
C THR A 35 6.80 1.72 7.97
N ARG A 36 6.50 1.23 6.77
CA ARG A 36 7.50 0.88 5.77
C ARG A 36 6.91 0.95 4.36
N GLN A 37 7.75 1.30 3.40
CA GLN A 37 7.46 1.24 1.98
C GLN A 37 8.57 0.46 1.27
N ALA A 38 8.22 -0.27 0.21
CA ALA A 38 9.17 -0.96 -0.65
C ALA A 38 8.67 -0.92 -2.10
N LEU A 39 9.56 -0.57 -3.03
CA LEU A 39 9.34 -0.73 -4.46
C LEU A 39 9.57 -2.20 -4.83
N VAL A 40 8.59 -2.82 -5.49
CA VAL A 40 8.68 -4.20 -5.95
C VAL A 40 8.39 -4.28 -7.44
N PHE A 41 9.04 -5.23 -8.11
CA PHE A 41 8.81 -5.50 -9.53
C PHE A 41 8.18 -6.87 -9.71
N HIS A 42 7.15 -6.95 -10.54
CA HIS A 42 6.53 -8.21 -10.92
C HIS A 42 6.24 -8.20 -12.42
N ALA A 43 6.72 -9.24 -13.12
CA ALA A 43 6.65 -9.31 -14.59
C ALA A 43 7.16 -8.03 -15.30
N GLY A 44 8.22 -7.41 -14.75
CA GLY A 44 8.79 -6.17 -15.28
C GLY A 44 8.00 -4.89 -14.98
N GLN A 45 6.89 -4.98 -14.24
CA GLN A 45 6.06 -3.84 -13.88
C GLN A 45 6.35 -3.36 -12.44
N PRO A 46 6.43 -2.04 -12.20
CA PRO A 46 6.66 -1.45 -10.88
C PRO A 46 5.37 -1.41 -10.04
N TYR A 47 5.52 -1.71 -8.75
CA TYR A 47 4.47 -1.61 -7.73
C TYR A 47 5.05 -1.08 -6.42
N ASP A 48 4.26 -0.32 -5.68
CA ASP A 48 4.63 0.12 -4.34
C ASP A 48 3.92 -0.72 -3.28
N LEU A 49 4.71 -1.33 -2.39
CA LEU A 49 4.23 -2.11 -1.26
C LEU A 49 4.39 -1.29 0.02
N LEU A 50 3.27 -0.83 0.57
CA LEU A 50 3.24 -0.12 1.85
C LEU A 50 2.77 -1.05 2.97
N PHE A 51 3.49 -1.00 4.07
CA PHE A 51 3.15 -1.67 5.33
C PHE A 51 2.59 -0.62 6.27
N ALA A 52 1.47 -0.93 6.90
CA ALA A 52 0.88 -0.10 7.92
C ALA A 52 0.57 -0.92 9.16
N VAL A 53 0.70 -0.31 10.34
CA VAL A 53 0.38 -0.94 11.62
C VAL A 53 -0.82 -0.22 12.22
N CYS A 54 -1.74 -0.99 12.80
CA CYS A 54 -2.83 -0.43 13.57
C CYS A 54 -2.31 0.13 14.90
N GLN A 55 -2.53 1.42 15.14
CA GLN A 55 -2.13 2.08 16.39
C GLN A 55 -2.92 1.64 17.63
N ARG A 56 -3.96 0.81 17.45
CA ARG A 56 -4.79 0.27 18.56
C ARG A 56 -4.42 -1.16 18.92
N CYS A 57 -4.36 -2.07 17.95
CA CYS A 57 -4.13 -3.50 18.21
C CYS A 57 -2.76 -4.00 17.73
N GLY A 58 -1.95 -3.17 17.07
CA GLY A 58 -0.64 -3.55 16.54
C GLY A 58 -0.67 -4.45 15.30
N GLN A 59 -1.86 -4.75 14.75
CA GLN A 59 -1.97 -5.60 13.56
C GLN A 59 -1.30 -4.94 12.35
N GLU A 60 -0.48 -5.70 11.63
CA GLU A 60 0.12 -5.29 10.36
C GLU A 60 -0.87 -5.47 9.20
N HIS A 61 -0.93 -4.46 8.34
CA HIS A 61 -1.66 -4.43 7.09
C HIS A 61 -0.69 -4.12 5.95
N ARG A 62 -0.99 -4.64 4.77
CA ARG A 62 -0.17 -4.47 3.56
C ARG A 62 -1.05 -3.97 2.43
N PHE A 63 -0.53 -3.01 1.70
CA PHE A 63 -1.21 -2.39 0.57
C PHE A 63 -0.26 -2.40 -0.61
N LEU A 64 -0.71 -2.96 -1.73
CA LEU A 64 0.03 -2.99 -2.97
C LEU A 64 -0.61 -1.99 -3.92
N PHE A 65 0.19 -1.07 -4.43
CA PHE A 65 -0.23 0.00 -5.32
C PHE A 65 0.39 -0.19 -6.71
N ASP A 66 -0.43 0.03 -7.72
CA ASP A 66 0.01 0.06 -9.10
C ASP A 66 0.43 1.48 -9.48
N ILE A 67 1.73 1.65 -9.67
CA ILE A 67 2.37 2.94 -9.95
C ILE A 67 2.85 3.05 -11.41
N ARG A 68 2.49 2.09 -12.28
CA ARG A 68 2.89 2.05 -13.70
C ARG A 68 2.59 3.33 -14.46
N SER A 69 1.55 4.05 -14.03
CA SER A 69 1.08 5.26 -14.71
C SER A 69 2.02 6.46 -14.56
N PHE A 70 2.84 6.50 -13.49
CA PHE A 70 3.72 7.64 -13.18
C PHE A 70 5.16 7.27 -12.81
N PHE A 71 5.46 5.99 -12.57
CA PHE A 71 6.82 5.55 -12.26
C PHE A 71 7.78 5.76 -13.45
N GLY A 72 8.89 6.46 -13.22
CA GLY A 72 9.92 6.73 -14.24
C GLY A 72 9.58 7.86 -15.22
N LYS A 73 8.53 8.65 -14.95
CA LYS A 73 8.19 9.86 -15.70
C LYS A 73 8.73 11.13 -15.04
#